data_AF-A0A535ZMM2-F1
#
_entry.id   AF-A0A535ZMM2-F1
#
_cell.length_a   1.000
_cell.length_b   1.000
_cell.length_c   1.000
_cell.angle_alpha   90.00
_cell.angle_beta   90.00
_cell.angle_gamma   90.00
#
_symmetry.space_group_name_H-M   'P 1'
#
loop_
_entity.id
_entity.type
_entity.pdbx_description
1 polymer ?
#
loop_
_entity_poly.entity_id
_entity_poly.type
_entity_poly.pdbx_seq_one_letter_code
_entity_poly.pdbx_strand_id
1 'polypeptide(L)'
;MGGLSGWGAGRVAEDWQPDERRVRSHKASRSSIDSDNENSLGTLAFSSQELCELPQLRQDLITGRWVAVATERARRPDSFSQAVKESVAARDLCPFCPGHEAMTPPEVLAYRAPGMPANGEGWWIRVVPNLYAAFRPEPDGQEQRAGRFWQRDAIGACEVLISSPDHRAPTSTLPRRQVEEMVQAYVDRYRHHAQNAWVEHVLILYNHGRPAGASLEHPHSQLYAIGLEAPAFADELDGARGFYRANAACVFCRTLEDERRAATRIVFENEAFVVFAPYAARTPFETWIMPRRHTASFGDLDPSREKPAFAEALQLTLRALQEGLNDPPFNYFIHSAPAKADVADAYHWHLELIPKLSTAAGFELGTGMWINVVKPEDSAAFLRERIQKVAEPA
;
A
#
# COMPACT_ATOMS: atom_id res chain seq x y z
N MET A 1 54.12 -28.46 -40.54
CA MET A 1 52.97 -27.74 -41.12
C MET A 1 52.10 -27.33 -39.93
N GLY A 2 52.38 -26.19 -39.30
CA GLY A 2 51.91 -24.86 -39.70
C GLY A 2 50.58 -24.59 -38.97
N GLY A 3 50.41 -23.66 -38.03
CA GLY A 3 51.30 -22.69 -37.40
C GLY A 3 50.45 -21.75 -36.54
N LEU A 4 50.96 -21.43 -35.33
CA LEU A 4 50.95 -20.13 -34.61
C LEU A 4 49.59 -19.45 -34.33
N SER A 5 49.29 -18.75 -33.24
CA SER A 5 49.94 -18.25 -32.01
C SER A 5 48.86 -17.29 -31.44
N GLY A 6 48.66 -17.00 -30.16
CA GLY A 6 49.59 -16.70 -29.10
C GLY A 6 48.87 -15.70 -28.17
N TRP A 7 49.07 -15.90 -26.87
CA TRP A 7 48.54 -15.09 -25.78
C TRP A 7 49.22 -13.71 -25.69
N GLY A 8 48.52 -12.70 -25.19
CA GLY A 8 49.10 -11.40 -24.86
C GLY A 8 48.27 -10.65 -23.81
N ALA A 9 48.76 -10.66 -22.56
CA ALA A 9 48.33 -9.77 -21.50
C ALA A 9 48.89 -8.35 -21.73
N GLY A 10 48.07 -7.32 -21.49
CA GLY A 10 48.46 -5.91 -21.62
C GLY A 10 47.76 -5.04 -20.58
N ARG A 11 48.57 -4.54 -19.63
CA ARG A 11 48.25 -3.47 -18.68
C ARG A 11 47.97 -2.16 -19.41
N VAL A 12 46.99 -1.38 -18.96
CA VAL A 12 47.05 0.09 -19.05
C VAL A 12 46.49 0.68 -17.75
N ALA A 13 47.38 1.24 -16.96
CA ALA A 13 47.12 2.23 -15.92
C ALA A 13 48.00 3.42 -16.28
N GLU A 14 47.41 4.62 -16.33
CA GLU A 14 47.97 5.99 -16.55
C GLU A 14 46.80 6.77 -17.21
N ASP A 15 46.42 8.00 -16.92
CA ASP A 15 46.81 9.04 -15.97
C ASP A 15 45.62 10.02 -15.98
N TRP A 16 45.08 10.41 -14.83
CA TRP A 16 44.09 11.50 -14.73
C TRP A 16 44.60 12.55 -13.75
N GLN A 17 45.07 13.68 -14.28
CA GLN A 17 45.39 14.89 -13.53
C GLN A 17 44.37 15.99 -13.86
N PRO A 18 43.90 16.78 -12.89
CA PRO A 18 43.03 17.93 -13.14
C PRO A 18 43.86 19.19 -13.41
N ASP A 19 43.55 19.92 -14.48
CA ASP A 19 44.19 21.21 -14.76
C ASP A 19 43.32 22.39 -14.28
N GLU A 20 43.96 23.29 -13.53
CA GLU A 20 43.39 24.52 -13.00
C GLU A 20 43.55 25.69 -14.02
N ARG A 21 42.64 26.67 -13.91
CA ARG A 21 42.73 28.07 -14.43
C ARG A 21 42.31 28.31 -15.89
N ARG A 22 41.21 29.05 -16.02
CA ARG A 22 41.28 30.49 -16.38
C ARG A 22 39.93 31.20 -16.20
N VAL A 23 39.91 32.10 -15.24
CA VAL A 23 38.96 33.22 -15.12
C VAL A 23 39.26 34.23 -16.24
N ARG A 24 38.25 34.64 -17.02
CA ARG A 24 38.28 35.92 -17.75
C ARG A 24 36.94 36.65 -17.67
N SER A 25 37.03 37.80 -17.02
CA SER A 25 36.09 38.91 -16.91
C SER A 25 35.60 39.45 -18.25
N HIS A 26 34.32 39.81 -18.33
CA HIS A 26 33.84 40.82 -19.28
C HIS A 26 33.22 41.98 -18.50
N LYS A 27 33.85 43.16 -18.62
CA LYS A 27 33.32 44.48 -18.27
C LYS A 27 32.92 45.17 -19.58
N ALA A 28 31.71 45.73 -19.64
CA ALA A 28 31.32 46.83 -20.53
C ALA A 28 30.19 47.58 -19.80
N SER A 29 30.49 48.71 -19.15
CA SER A 29 30.51 50.10 -19.67
C SER A 29 29.18 50.81 -19.39
N ARG A 30 29.25 51.82 -18.52
CA ARG A 30 28.18 52.72 -18.08
C ARG A 30 27.75 53.67 -19.21
N SER A 31 26.46 53.97 -19.28
CA SER A 31 25.97 55.30 -19.69
C SER A 31 24.87 55.75 -18.72
N SER A 32 24.96 57.02 -18.34
CA SER A 32 24.16 57.74 -17.36
C SER A 32 23.06 58.53 -18.05
N ILE A 33 21.82 58.47 -17.53
CA ILE A 33 20.81 59.52 -17.67
C ILE A 33 20.06 59.62 -16.33
N ASP A 34 20.01 60.84 -15.81
CA ASP A 34 19.34 61.26 -14.58
C ASP A 34 17.80 61.24 -14.68
N SER A 35 17.19 61.17 -13.49
CA SER A 35 16.09 62.03 -12.99
C SER A 35 14.87 61.27 -12.45
N ASP A 36 14.74 61.34 -11.12
CA ASP A 36 13.52 61.58 -10.36
C ASP A 36 12.22 60.89 -10.81
N ASN A 37 11.78 59.89 -10.04
CA ASN A 37 10.39 59.90 -9.59
C ASN A 37 10.23 59.09 -8.29
N GLU A 38 9.80 59.80 -7.25
CA GLU A 38 9.25 59.21 -6.03
C GLU A 38 8.04 58.33 -6.41
N ASN A 39 7.99 57.11 -5.89
CA ASN A 39 6.71 56.51 -5.59
C ASN A 39 6.82 55.57 -4.38
N SER A 40 6.15 56.00 -3.33
CA SER A 40 5.93 55.28 -2.09
C SER A 40 5.28 53.93 -2.35
N LEU A 41 5.95 52.83 -2.03
CA LEU A 41 5.30 51.58 -1.69
C LEU A 41 5.99 51.04 -0.44
N GLY A 42 5.24 51.08 0.65
CA GLY A 42 5.67 50.70 1.98
C GLY A 42 6.36 49.34 1.96
N THR A 43 7.52 49.30 2.60
CA THR A 43 8.12 48.06 3.08
C THR A 43 7.12 47.46 4.06
N LEU A 44 6.25 46.58 3.57
CA LEU A 44 5.50 45.67 4.42
C LEU A 44 6.54 44.74 5.05
N ALA A 45 6.96 45.12 6.25
CA ALA A 45 7.57 44.21 7.19
C ALA A 45 6.63 43.01 7.30
N PHE A 46 7.03 41.87 6.73
CA PHE A 46 6.36 40.60 6.97
C PHE A 46 6.47 40.33 8.47
N SER A 47 5.35 40.48 9.17
CA SER A 47 5.19 40.06 10.55
C SER A 47 5.60 38.60 10.67
N SER A 48 6.68 38.34 11.40
CA SER A 48 7.26 37.04 11.70
C SER A 48 6.43 36.24 12.72
N GLN A 49 5.10 36.28 12.63
CA GLN A 49 4.18 35.68 13.60
C GLN A 49 2.95 34.99 12.96
N GLU A 50 3.11 34.31 11.84
CA GLU A 50 2.43 33.01 11.72
C GLU A 50 3.39 31.99 12.33
N LEU A 51 3.07 31.49 13.52
CA LEU A 51 3.82 30.40 14.13
C LEU A 51 3.74 29.19 13.18
N CYS A 52 4.75 29.00 12.34
CA CYS A 52 5.01 27.71 11.69
C CYS A 52 5.03 26.67 12.80
N GLU A 53 4.00 25.83 12.87
CA GLU A 53 3.97 24.74 13.84
C GLU A 53 5.21 23.88 13.64
N LEU A 54 5.94 23.63 14.73
CA LEU A 54 7.09 22.74 14.69
C LEU A 54 6.64 21.36 14.22
N PRO A 55 7.39 20.70 13.31
CA PRO A 55 7.12 19.31 12.95
C PRO A 55 7.05 18.42 14.18
N GLN A 56 6.08 17.52 14.21
CA GLN A 56 5.88 16.58 15.32
C GLN A 56 6.51 15.24 14.99
N LEU A 57 7.12 14.59 15.98
CA LEU A 57 7.44 13.18 15.90
C LEU A 57 6.34 12.41 16.62
N ARG A 58 5.70 11.47 15.90
CA ARG A 58 4.67 10.58 16.45
C ARG A 58 5.19 9.15 16.37
N GLN A 59 4.99 8.39 17.43
CA GLN A 59 5.39 7.00 17.47
C GLN A 59 4.18 6.11 17.24
N ASP A 60 4.35 5.08 16.41
CA ASP A 60 3.38 4.01 16.28
C ASP A 60 3.45 3.11 17.51
N LEU A 61 2.31 2.85 18.14
CA LEU A 61 2.24 2.05 19.36
C LEU A 61 2.55 0.57 19.10
N ILE A 62 2.30 0.09 17.88
CA ILE A 62 2.44 -1.32 17.52
C ILE A 62 3.91 -1.62 17.22
N THR A 63 4.49 -0.96 16.22
CA THR A 63 5.86 -1.25 15.75
C THR A 63 6.94 -0.43 16.48
N GLY A 64 6.57 0.63 17.20
CA GLY A 64 7.51 1.57 17.80
C GLY A 64 8.20 2.51 16.80
N ARG A 65 7.82 2.46 15.51
CA ARG A 65 8.39 3.33 14.47
C ARG A 65 8.02 4.81 14.69
N TRP A 66 8.94 5.70 14.36
CA TRP A 66 8.71 7.14 14.40
C TRP A 66 8.31 7.69 13.03
N VAL A 67 7.32 8.59 13.02
CA VAL A 67 6.86 9.32 11.84
C VAL A 67 6.95 10.81 12.11
N ALA A 68 7.55 11.55 11.18
CA ALA A 68 7.60 13.01 11.22
C ALA A 68 6.35 13.59 10.53
N VAL A 69 5.51 14.29 11.28
CA VAL A 69 4.35 15.03 10.77
C VAL A 69 4.79 16.48 10.54
N ALA A 70 4.95 16.88 9.27
CA ALA A 70 5.52 18.16 8.86
C ALA A 70 4.62 18.89 7.87
N THR A 71 3.56 19.53 8.36
CA THR A 71 2.50 20.18 7.54
C THR A 71 3.02 21.27 6.60
N GLU A 72 4.00 22.06 7.03
CA GLU A 72 4.62 23.11 6.19
C GLU A 72 5.25 22.56 4.91
N ARG A 73 5.66 21.29 4.91
CA ARG A 73 6.19 20.66 3.69
C ARG A 73 5.15 20.53 2.59
N ALA A 74 3.84 20.62 2.88
CA ALA A 74 2.78 20.61 1.89
C ALA A 74 2.75 21.86 0.99
N ARG A 75 3.43 22.95 1.40
CA ARG A 75 3.50 24.21 0.63
C ARG A 75 4.54 24.19 -0.49
N ARG A 76 5.36 23.13 -0.61
CA ARG A 76 6.33 23.02 -1.70
C ARG A 76 5.58 22.80 -3.03
N PRO A 77 6.10 23.31 -4.16
CA PRO A 77 5.45 23.18 -5.46
C PRO A 77 5.07 21.73 -5.84
N ASP A 78 5.83 20.74 -5.36
CA ASP A 78 5.68 19.31 -5.70
C ASP A 78 5.41 18.41 -4.47
N SER A 79 4.80 18.96 -3.41
CA SER A 79 4.61 18.24 -2.13
C SER A 79 3.74 17.01 -2.23
N PHE A 80 2.76 17.09 -3.13
CA PHE A 80 2.05 15.93 -3.61
C PHE A 80 2.71 15.58 -4.93
N SER A 81 3.18 14.35 -5.05
CA SER A 81 3.43 13.84 -6.38
C SER A 81 2.07 13.91 -7.07
N GLN A 82 1.93 14.80 -8.06
CA GLN A 82 1.09 14.47 -9.19
C GLN A 82 1.76 13.23 -9.78
N ALA A 83 1.46 12.07 -9.18
CA ALA A 83 1.41 10.83 -9.90
C ALA A 83 0.46 11.17 -11.04
N VAL A 84 1.04 11.67 -12.14
CA VAL A 84 0.38 11.82 -13.41
C VAL A 84 -0.40 10.54 -13.55
N LYS A 85 -1.70 10.63 -13.85
CA LYS A 85 -2.51 9.48 -14.25
C LYS A 85 -1.86 8.91 -15.52
N GLU A 86 -0.71 8.28 -15.37
CA GLU A 86 -0.16 7.34 -16.30
C GLU A 86 -1.12 6.17 -16.18
N SER A 87 -2.15 6.22 -17.02
CA SER A 87 -2.98 5.07 -17.28
C SER A 87 -2.04 3.90 -17.56
N VAL A 88 -2.31 2.77 -16.91
CA VAL A 88 -1.58 1.54 -17.24
C VAL A 88 -2.05 1.22 -18.65
N ALA A 89 -1.28 1.57 -19.68
CA ALA A 89 -1.75 1.53 -21.07
C ALA A 89 -2.66 0.32 -21.29
N ALA A 90 -3.95 0.57 -21.58
CA ALA A 90 -4.91 -0.47 -21.83
C ALA A 90 -4.30 -1.37 -22.90
N ARG A 91 -3.91 -2.59 -22.53
CA ARG A 91 -3.55 -3.57 -23.55
C ARG A 91 -4.80 -3.75 -24.37
N ASP A 92 -4.68 -3.67 -25.70
CA ASP A 92 -5.79 -3.96 -26.62
C ASP A 92 -6.44 -5.32 -26.31
N LEU A 93 -5.69 -6.21 -25.65
CA LEU A 93 -6.12 -7.50 -25.13
C LEU A 93 -5.81 -7.66 -23.63
N CYS A 94 -6.84 -7.57 -22.78
CA CYS A 94 -6.73 -7.83 -21.34
C CYS A 94 -7.04 -9.30 -21.01
N PRO A 95 -6.14 -10.08 -20.38
CA PRO A 95 -6.39 -11.49 -20.03
C PRO A 95 -7.49 -11.71 -18.98
N PHE A 96 -7.90 -10.64 -18.27
CA PHE A 96 -8.90 -10.72 -17.21
C PHE A 96 -10.32 -10.38 -17.69
N CYS A 97 -10.48 -9.90 -18.93
CA CYS A 97 -11.80 -9.70 -19.51
C CYS A 97 -12.47 -11.05 -19.84
N PRO A 98 -13.82 -11.11 -19.80
CA PRO A 98 -14.59 -12.24 -20.34
C PRO A 98 -14.22 -12.54 -21.78
N GLY A 99 -14.19 -13.83 -22.13
CA GLY A 99 -13.81 -14.32 -23.46
C GLY A 99 -12.31 -14.59 -23.60
N HIS A 100 -11.50 -14.16 -22.64
CA HIS A 100 -10.04 -14.34 -22.63
C HIS A 100 -9.57 -15.33 -21.54
N GLU A 101 -10.46 -16.19 -21.04
CA GLU A 101 -10.16 -17.17 -19.98
C GLU A 101 -8.97 -18.07 -20.33
N ALA A 102 -8.80 -18.41 -21.61
CA ALA A 102 -7.68 -19.21 -22.11
C ALA A 102 -6.30 -18.54 -21.97
N MET A 103 -6.26 -17.23 -21.69
CA MET A 103 -5.03 -16.47 -21.44
C MET A 103 -4.59 -16.50 -19.97
N THR A 104 -5.40 -17.10 -19.09
CA THR A 104 -5.07 -17.30 -17.66
C THR A 104 -4.93 -18.79 -17.35
N PRO A 105 -4.16 -19.16 -16.31
CA PRO A 105 -4.23 -20.52 -15.77
C PRO A 105 -5.66 -20.89 -15.35
N PRO A 106 -5.99 -22.19 -15.26
CA PRO A 106 -7.32 -22.62 -14.85
C PRO A 106 -7.75 -22.02 -13.51
N GLU A 107 -9.01 -21.61 -13.44
CA GLU A 107 -9.58 -21.03 -12.24
C GLU A 107 -9.58 -22.03 -11.06
N VAL A 108 -9.30 -21.52 -9.87
CA VAL A 108 -9.35 -22.26 -8.60
C VAL A 108 -10.58 -21.90 -7.77
N LEU A 109 -11.24 -20.78 -8.09
CA LEU A 109 -12.52 -20.36 -7.54
C LEU A 109 -13.21 -19.44 -8.56
N ALA A 110 -14.53 -19.55 -8.71
CA ALA A 110 -15.30 -18.61 -9.49
C ALA A 110 -16.75 -18.56 -9.02
N TYR A 111 -17.33 -17.37 -9.02
CA TYR A 111 -18.77 -17.17 -8.85
C TYR A 111 -19.38 -16.80 -10.20
N ARG A 112 -20.41 -17.54 -10.59
CA ARG A 112 -20.98 -17.51 -11.94
C ARG A 112 -22.45 -17.85 -11.98
N ALA A 113 -23.07 -17.51 -13.10
CA ALA A 113 -24.45 -17.90 -13.35
C ALA A 113 -24.56 -19.44 -13.40
N PRO A 114 -25.64 -20.02 -12.84
CA PRO A 114 -25.86 -21.47 -12.88
C PRO A 114 -25.81 -22.02 -14.32
N GLY A 115 -25.09 -23.13 -14.51
CA GLY A 115 -24.98 -23.80 -15.81
C GLY A 115 -23.89 -23.25 -16.73
N MET A 116 -23.19 -22.18 -16.36
CA MET A 116 -22.05 -21.67 -17.14
C MET A 116 -20.80 -22.55 -16.97
N PRO A 117 -20.01 -22.77 -18.03
CA PRO A 117 -18.85 -23.64 -17.99
C PRO A 117 -17.70 -23.09 -17.13
N ALA A 118 -16.86 -23.99 -16.62
CA ALA A 118 -15.58 -23.60 -16.01
C ALA A 118 -14.60 -23.08 -17.05
N ASN A 119 -13.79 -22.10 -16.66
CA ASN A 119 -12.85 -21.42 -17.55
C ASN A 119 -13.51 -20.86 -18.82
N GLY A 120 -14.76 -20.40 -18.70
CA GLY A 120 -15.50 -19.69 -19.73
C GLY A 120 -16.17 -18.45 -19.17
N GLU A 121 -16.98 -17.79 -19.99
CA GLU A 121 -17.71 -16.56 -19.63
C GLU A 121 -18.79 -16.79 -18.56
N GLY A 122 -19.41 -15.69 -18.09
CA GLY A 122 -20.57 -15.72 -17.17
C GLY A 122 -20.22 -15.76 -15.69
N TRP A 123 -18.95 -15.61 -15.35
CA TRP A 123 -18.48 -15.32 -13.99
C TRP A 123 -18.60 -13.82 -13.69
N TRP A 124 -18.71 -13.47 -12.42
CA TRP A 124 -18.55 -12.10 -11.95
C TRP A 124 -17.37 -11.93 -10.98
N ILE A 125 -16.90 -13.01 -10.36
CA ILE A 125 -15.63 -13.10 -9.65
C ILE A 125 -14.90 -14.35 -10.11
N ARG A 126 -13.59 -14.24 -10.34
CA ARG A 126 -12.75 -15.37 -10.76
C ARG A 126 -11.39 -15.29 -10.08
N VAL A 127 -10.91 -16.41 -9.54
CA VAL A 127 -9.57 -16.54 -8.96
C VAL A 127 -8.77 -17.53 -9.77
N VAL A 128 -7.58 -17.14 -10.18
CA VAL A 128 -6.66 -17.95 -10.98
C VAL A 128 -5.26 -17.93 -10.34
N PRO A 129 -4.46 -19.00 -10.47
CA PRO A 129 -3.03 -18.94 -10.20
C PRO A 129 -2.37 -17.81 -11.02
N ASN A 130 -1.39 -17.14 -10.42
CA ASN A 130 -0.64 -16.11 -11.13
C ASN A 130 0.29 -16.76 -12.17
N LEU A 131 0.12 -16.40 -13.45
CA LEU A 131 0.93 -16.93 -14.54
C LEU A 131 2.43 -16.65 -14.37
N TYR A 132 2.78 -15.51 -13.76
CA TYR A 132 4.14 -15.08 -13.47
C TYR A 132 4.40 -15.08 -11.96
N ALA A 133 4.02 -16.18 -11.29
CA ALA A 133 4.17 -16.34 -9.85
C ALA A 133 5.62 -16.18 -9.38
N ALA A 134 5.83 -15.31 -8.38
CA ALA A 134 7.12 -15.12 -7.72
C ALA A 134 7.48 -16.27 -6.77
N PHE A 135 6.47 -16.99 -6.28
CA PHE A 135 6.61 -18.17 -5.44
C PHE A 135 5.83 -19.33 -6.06
N ARG A 136 6.38 -20.55 -6.00
CA ARG A 136 5.77 -21.74 -6.61
C ARG A 136 5.57 -22.85 -5.60
N PRO A 137 4.46 -23.61 -5.70
CA PRO A 137 4.19 -24.69 -4.76
C PRO A 137 5.05 -25.89 -5.16
N GLU A 138 6.24 -25.96 -4.60
CA GLU A 138 7.19 -27.04 -4.81
C GLU A 138 7.54 -27.69 -3.46
N PRO A 139 7.04 -28.89 -3.15
CA PRO A 139 7.25 -29.53 -1.85
C PRO A 139 8.72 -29.90 -1.58
N ASP A 140 9.51 -30.14 -2.63
CA ASP A 140 10.90 -30.61 -2.54
C ASP A 140 11.92 -29.49 -2.86
N GLY A 141 11.60 -28.23 -2.55
CA GLY A 141 12.50 -27.11 -2.83
C GLY A 141 13.87 -27.26 -2.16
N GLN A 142 14.88 -26.67 -2.79
CA GLN A 142 16.28 -26.87 -2.42
C GLN A 142 16.78 -25.76 -1.50
N GLU A 143 17.74 -26.13 -0.64
CA GLU A 143 18.54 -25.18 0.12
C GLU A 143 20.01 -25.34 -0.22
N GLN A 144 20.72 -24.22 -0.32
CA GLN A 144 22.13 -24.17 -0.65
C GLN A 144 22.86 -23.21 0.29
N ARG A 145 24.11 -23.56 0.62
CA ARG A 145 25.00 -22.71 1.41
C ARG A 145 26.30 -22.48 0.66
N ALA A 146 26.72 -21.23 0.60
CA ALA A 146 28.03 -20.81 0.11
C ALA A 146 28.73 -20.04 1.23
N GLY A 147 29.48 -20.77 2.06
CA GLY A 147 30.08 -20.20 3.29
C GLY A 147 29.00 -19.73 4.27
N ARG A 148 28.92 -18.41 4.51
CA ARG A 148 27.89 -17.79 5.36
C ARG A 148 26.63 -17.37 4.60
N PHE A 149 26.68 -17.37 3.26
CA PHE A 149 25.52 -17.06 2.45
C PHE A 149 24.61 -18.28 2.40
N TRP A 150 23.31 -18.04 2.59
CA TRP A 150 22.28 -19.06 2.56
C TRP A 150 21.24 -18.68 1.52
N GLN A 151 20.86 -19.65 0.70
CA GLN A 151 19.86 -19.54 -0.34
C GLN A 151 18.88 -20.70 -0.19
N ARG A 152 17.61 -20.45 -0.44
CA ARG A 152 16.58 -21.48 -0.56
C ARG A 152 15.63 -21.14 -1.70
N ASP A 153 14.96 -22.14 -2.25
CA ASP A 153 13.95 -21.93 -3.28
C ASP A 153 12.74 -21.13 -2.74
N ALA A 154 12.15 -20.32 -3.61
CA ALA A 154 10.99 -19.50 -3.29
C ALA A 154 9.70 -20.34 -3.33
N ILE A 155 9.52 -21.19 -2.32
CA ILE A 155 8.33 -22.03 -2.17
C ILE A 155 7.15 -21.18 -1.67
N GLY A 156 6.02 -21.25 -2.38
CA GLY A 156 4.80 -20.52 -2.03
C GLY A 156 3.69 -20.66 -3.06
N ALA A 157 2.65 -19.84 -2.95
CA ALA A 157 1.61 -19.74 -3.97
C ALA A 157 1.29 -18.28 -4.25
N CYS A 158 1.05 -17.96 -5.52
CA CYS A 158 0.59 -16.65 -5.95
C CYS A 158 -0.71 -16.80 -6.73
N GLU A 159 -1.73 -16.02 -6.39
CA GLU A 159 -3.02 -16.01 -7.07
C GLU A 159 -3.42 -14.58 -7.46
N VAL A 160 -4.28 -14.49 -8.46
CA VAL A 160 -4.94 -13.27 -8.89
C VAL A 160 -6.44 -13.43 -8.69
N LEU A 161 -7.05 -12.49 -7.99
CA LEU A 161 -8.48 -12.45 -7.67
C LEU A 161 -9.12 -11.33 -8.48
N ILE A 162 -9.75 -11.70 -9.58
CA ILE A 162 -10.41 -10.80 -10.53
C ILE A 162 -11.81 -10.49 -9.98
N SER A 163 -12.04 -9.23 -9.60
CA SER A 163 -13.22 -8.82 -8.82
C SER A 163 -14.46 -8.50 -9.65
N SER A 164 -14.31 -8.38 -10.98
CA SER A 164 -15.39 -8.00 -11.90
C SER A 164 -15.09 -8.46 -13.33
N PRO A 165 -16.09 -8.78 -14.16
CA PRO A 165 -15.91 -8.96 -15.60
C PRO A 165 -15.74 -7.61 -16.33
N ASP A 166 -16.21 -6.51 -15.72
CA ASP A 166 -16.04 -5.17 -16.26
C ASP A 166 -14.61 -4.65 -15.98
N HIS A 167 -13.90 -4.36 -17.06
CA HIS A 167 -12.52 -3.89 -17.08
C HIS A 167 -12.30 -2.58 -16.29
N ARG A 168 -13.34 -1.76 -16.11
CA ARG A 168 -13.22 -0.42 -15.53
C ARG A 168 -14.08 -0.22 -14.28
N ALA A 169 -14.63 -1.30 -13.71
CA ALA A 169 -15.46 -1.22 -12.52
C ALA A 169 -14.64 -1.45 -11.23
N PRO A 170 -14.14 -0.38 -10.56
CA PRO A 170 -13.45 -0.53 -9.28
C PRO A 170 -14.40 -1.02 -8.18
N THR A 171 -13.84 -1.58 -7.12
CA THR A 171 -14.58 -2.06 -5.93
C THR A 171 -15.55 -1.01 -5.36
N SER A 172 -15.21 0.28 -5.44
CA SER A 172 -16.03 1.41 -4.98
C SER A 172 -17.38 1.56 -5.71
N THR A 173 -17.50 1.05 -6.94
CA THR A 173 -18.70 1.16 -7.79
C THR A 173 -19.43 -0.16 -7.99
N LEU A 174 -18.87 -1.29 -7.56
CA LEU A 174 -19.52 -2.60 -7.68
C LEU A 174 -20.81 -2.68 -6.83
N PRO A 175 -21.79 -3.51 -7.23
CA PRO A 175 -22.93 -3.82 -6.37
C PRO A 175 -22.45 -4.36 -5.01
N ARG A 176 -23.10 -3.92 -3.91
CA ARG A 176 -22.75 -4.33 -2.53
C ARG A 176 -22.54 -5.84 -2.39
N ARG A 177 -23.48 -6.63 -2.92
CA ARG A 177 -23.43 -8.10 -2.92
C ARG A 177 -22.17 -8.65 -3.57
N GLN A 178 -21.71 -8.08 -4.68
CA GLN A 178 -20.49 -8.51 -5.36
C GLN A 178 -19.24 -8.20 -4.53
N VAL A 179 -19.23 -7.09 -3.78
CA VAL A 179 -18.13 -6.80 -2.82
C VAL A 179 -18.14 -7.79 -1.66
N GLU A 180 -19.32 -8.17 -1.14
CA GLU A 180 -19.42 -9.23 -0.12
C GLU A 180 -18.90 -10.57 -0.64
N GLU A 181 -19.24 -10.94 -1.87
CA GLU A 181 -18.74 -12.15 -2.52
C GLU A 181 -17.22 -12.02 -2.75
N MET A 182 -16.69 -10.85 -3.11
CA MET A 182 -15.24 -10.63 -3.21
C MET A 182 -14.54 -10.88 -1.87
N VAL A 183 -15.10 -10.40 -0.75
CA VAL A 183 -14.61 -10.69 0.60
C VAL A 183 -14.72 -12.19 0.92
N GLN A 184 -15.80 -12.85 0.51
CA GLN A 184 -15.93 -14.30 0.67
C GLN A 184 -14.81 -15.05 -0.08
N ALA A 185 -14.51 -14.65 -1.33
CA ALA A 185 -13.42 -15.23 -2.09
C ALA A 185 -12.07 -15.02 -1.38
N TYR A 186 -11.83 -13.86 -0.76
CA TYR A 186 -10.63 -13.61 0.04
C TYR A 186 -10.53 -14.60 1.20
N VAL A 187 -11.61 -14.75 1.98
CA VAL A 187 -11.66 -15.67 3.13
C VAL A 187 -11.45 -17.12 2.69
N ASP A 188 -12.12 -17.54 1.62
CA ASP A 188 -12.04 -18.93 1.13
C ASP A 188 -10.63 -19.27 0.64
N ARG A 189 -10.00 -18.37 -0.13
CA ARG A 189 -8.61 -18.58 -0.59
C ARG A 189 -7.61 -18.45 0.56
N TYR A 190 -7.83 -17.52 1.49
CA TYR A 190 -7.00 -17.41 2.70
C TYR A 190 -7.02 -18.73 3.50
N ARG A 191 -8.21 -19.25 3.81
CA ARG A 191 -8.38 -20.49 4.58
C ARG A 191 -7.79 -21.69 3.85
N HIS A 192 -7.99 -21.78 2.54
CA HIS A 192 -7.39 -22.83 1.71
C HIS A 192 -5.86 -22.86 1.85
N HIS A 193 -5.20 -21.69 1.76
CA HIS A 193 -3.75 -21.62 1.87
C HIS A 193 -3.24 -21.81 3.30
N ALA A 194 -3.93 -21.23 4.29
CA ALA A 194 -3.56 -21.31 5.71
C ALA A 194 -3.61 -22.74 6.28
N GLN A 195 -4.32 -23.67 5.64
CA GLN A 195 -4.32 -25.09 6.01
C GLN A 195 -3.02 -25.83 5.64
N ASN A 196 -2.18 -25.25 4.79
CA ASN A 196 -0.93 -25.90 4.38
C ASN A 196 0.15 -25.75 5.46
N ALA A 197 0.71 -26.88 5.90
CA ALA A 197 1.69 -26.94 6.98
C ALA A 197 3.03 -26.23 6.68
N TRP A 198 3.31 -25.81 5.45
CA TRP A 198 4.52 -25.04 5.11
C TRP A 198 4.26 -23.53 5.03
N VAL A 199 2.99 -23.09 4.99
CA VAL A 199 2.65 -21.67 4.94
C VAL A 199 2.87 -21.04 6.31
N GLU A 200 3.61 -19.93 6.31
CA GLU A 200 3.77 -19.07 7.49
C GLU A 200 2.80 -17.90 7.42
N HIS A 201 2.71 -17.25 6.25
CA HIS A 201 1.94 -16.04 6.08
C HIS A 201 1.12 -16.08 4.78
N VAL A 202 -0.11 -15.58 4.83
CA VAL A 202 -0.98 -15.36 3.66
C VAL A 202 -1.29 -13.88 3.57
N LEU A 203 -0.76 -13.21 2.55
CA LEU A 203 -0.95 -11.79 2.29
C LEU A 203 -1.93 -11.61 1.14
N ILE A 204 -3.05 -10.95 1.40
CA ILE A 204 -3.97 -10.47 0.36
C ILE A 204 -3.69 -8.98 0.17
N LEU A 205 -3.45 -8.57 -1.08
CA LEU A 205 -3.13 -7.19 -1.42
C LEU A 205 -3.85 -6.73 -2.69
N TYR A 206 -3.97 -5.42 -2.85
CA TYR A 206 -4.53 -4.78 -4.04
C TYR A 206 -3.69 -3.56 -4.40
N ASN A 207 -3.44 -3.41 -5.70
CA ASN A 207 -2.65 -2.31 -6.26
C ASN A 207 -3.53 -1.54 -7.24
N HIS A 208 -3.84 -0.28 -6.92
CA HIS A 208 -4.61 0.63 -7.76
C HIS A 208 -3.70 1.62 -8.46
N GLY A 209 -3.68 1.61 -9.79
CA GLY A 209 -2.90 2.55 -10.59
C GLY A 209 -1.41 2.23 -10.67
N ARG A 210 -0.77 2.71 -11.75
CA ARG A 210 0.63 2.41 -12.07
C ARG A 210 1.62 2.77 -10.96
N PRO A 211 1.52 3.93 -10.28
CA PRO A 211 2.45 4.29 -9.20
C PRO A 211 2.34 3.40 -7.95
N ALA A 212 1.23 2.67 -7.79
CA ALA A 212 1.07 1.67 -6.75
C ALA A 212 1.56 0.27 -7.18
N GLY A 213 2.11 0.14 -8.40
CA GLY A 213 2.62 -1.14 -8.93
C GLY A 213 1.58 -1.97 -9.69
N ALA A 214 0.42 -1.41 -10.04
CA ALA A 214 -0.54 -2.11 -10.90
C ALA A 214 0.06 -2.31 -12.30
N SER A 215 0.11 -3.57 -12.77
CA SER A 215 0.59 -3.94 -14.09
C SER A 215 -0.51 -4.06 -15.15
N LEU A 216 -1.78 -4.15 -14.71
CA LEU A 216 -2.98 -4.19 -15.53
C LEU A 216 -4.04 -3.25 -14.94
N GLU A 217 -4.82 -2.56 -15.78
CA GLU A 217 -5.91 -1.67 -15.33
C GLU A 217 -7.09 -2.44 -14.73
N HIS A 218 -7.33 -3.66 -15.23
CA HIS A 218 -8.46 -4.47 -14.81
C HIS A 218 -8.40 -4.71 -13.28
N PRO A 219 -9.42 -4.31 -12.50
CA PRO A 219 -9.41 -4.43 -11.04
C PRO A 219 -9.19 -5.87 -10.58
N HIS A 220 -8.11 -6.08 -9.83
CA HIS A 220 -7.79 -7.39 -9.25
C HIS A 220 -6.97 -7.25 -7.98
N SER A 221 -7.20 -8.17 -7.05
CA SER A 221 -6.32 -8.39 -5.91
C SER A 221 -5.33 -9.51 -6.22
N GLN A 222 -4.32 -9.62 -5.39
CA GLN A 222 -3.37 -10.71 -5.41
C GLN A 222 -3.32 -11.37 -4.03
N LEU A 223 -3.04 -12.66 -4.01
CA LEU A 223 -2.78 -13.41 -2.79
C LEU A 223 -1.40 -14.05 -2.90
N TYR A 224 -0.61 -13.92 -1.83
CA TYR A 224 0.68 -14.56 -1.66
C TYR A 224 0.65 -15.44 -0.42
N ALA A 225 0.76 -16.76 -0.59
CA ALA A 225 0.97 -17.69 0.50
C ALA A 225 2.47 -18.05 0.53
N ILE A 226 3.16 -17.66 1.59
CA ILE A 226 4.62 -17.74 1.68
C ILE A 226 5.05 -18.57 2.90
N GLY A 227 6.07 -19.40 2.72
CA GLY A 227 6.71 -20.18 3.80
C GLY A 227 7.82 -19.42 4.53
N LEU A 228 7.76 -18.09 4.56
CA LEU A 228 8.70 -17.22 5.27
C LEU A 228 7.92 -16.14 6.00
N GLU A 229 8.37 -15.79 7.20
CA GLU A 229 7.91 -14.58 7.88
C GLU A 229 8.55 -13.34 7.24
N ALA A 230 7.72 -12.44 6.71
CA ALA A 230 8.19 -11.22 6.08
C ALA A 230 8.73 -10.21 7.13
N PRO A 231 9.79 -9.43 6.84
CA PRO A 231 10.39 -8.53 7.83
C PRO A 231 9.42 -7.53 8.47
N ALA A 232 8.59 -6.85 7.66
CA ALA A 232 7.62 -5.89 8.17
C ALA A 232 6.56 -6.54 9.07
N PHE A 233 6.26 -7.82 8.83
CA PHE A 233 5.35 -8.59 9.67
C PHE A 233 6.01 -9.00 10.99
N ALA A 234 7.29 -9.37 10.95
CA ALA A 234 8.05 -9.71 12.16
C ALA A 234 8.13 -8.51 13.13
N ASP A 235 8.41 -7.31 12.63
CA ASP A 235 8.44 -6.08 13.43
C ASP A 235 7.10 -5.85 14.15
N GLU A 236 5.99 -6.04 13.43
CA GLU A 236 4.65 -5.89 13.96
C GLU A 236 4.31 -6.95 15.02
N LEU A 237 4.67 -8.21 14.75
CA LEU A 237 4.44 -9.34 15.65
C LEU A 237 5.24 -9.20 16.95
N ASP A 238 6.49 -8.76 16.84
CA ASP A 238 7.35 -8.52 18.00
C ASP A 238 6.85 -7.35 18.84
N GLY A 239 6.37 -6.28 18.19
CA GLY A 239 5.68 -5.18 18.83
C GLY A 239 4.42 -5.62 19.60
N ALA A 240 3.54 -6.38 18.95
CA ALA A 240 2.34 -6.94 19.55
C ALA A 240 2.65 -7.84 20.75
N ARG A 241 3.62 -8.76 20.61
CA ARG A 241 4.09 -9.64 21.71
C ARG A 241 4.70 -8.82 22.85
N GLY A 242 5.52 -7.83 22.53
CA GLY A 242 6.15 -6.94 23.51
C GLY A 242 5.11 -6.21 24.36
N PHE A 243 4.13 -5.59 23.70
CA PHE A 243 3.04 -4.90 24.37
C PHE A 243 2.19 -5.85 25.21
N TYR A 244 1.83 -7.02 24.68
CA TYR A 244 1.04 -8.02 25.41
C TYR A 244 1.76 -8.51 26.67
N ARG A 245 3.07 -8.81 26.58
CA ARG A 245 3.87 -9.20 27.76
C ARG A 245 3.90 -8.12 28.85
N ALA A 246 3.91 -6.85 28.46
CA ALA A 246 3.97 -5.73 29.40
C ALA A 246 2.59 -5.35 29.99
N ASN A 247 1.50 -5.55 29.24
CA ASN A 247 0.19 -4.99 29.58
C ASN A 247 -0.93 -6.03 29.75
N ALA A 248 -0.66 -7.30 29.43
CA ALA A 248 -1.65 -8.38 29.36
C ALA A 248 -2.89 -8.02 28.51
N ALA A 249 -2.67 -7.27 27.43
CA ALA A 249 -3.73 -6.78 26.54
C ALA A 249 -3.23 -6.69 25.09
N CYS A 250 -4.13 -6.88 24.13
CA CYS A 250 -3.87 -6.69 22.71
C CYS A 250 -3.62 -5.21 22.40
N VAL A 251 -2.48 -4.90 21.77
CA VAL A 251 -2.09 -3.52 21.42
C VAL A 251 -3.10 -2.88 20.47
N PHE A 252 -3.61 -3.64 19.50
CA PHE A 252 -4.57 -3.16 18.52
C PHE A 252 -5.92 -2.83 19.14
N CYS A 253 -6.38 -3.64 20.10
CA CYS A 253 -7.60 -3.34 20.86
C CYS A 253 -7.46 -2.04 21.66
N ARG A 254 -6.31 -1.82 22.29
CA ARG A 254 -6.03 -0.55 23.00
C ARG A 254 -5.99 0.63 22.04
N THR A 255 -5.36 0.47 20.88
CA THR A 255 -5.40 1.47 19.80
C THR A 255 -6.84 1.81 19.41
N LEU A 256 -7.71 0.82 19.18
CA LEU A 256 -9.13 1.07 18.89
C LEU A 256 -9.84 1.80 20.03
N GLU A 257 -9.63 1.40 21.28
CA GLU A 257 -10.25 2.06 22.43
C GLU A 257 -9.86 3.54 22.52
N ASP A 258 -8.57 3.84 22.34
CA ASP A 258 -8.05 5.20 22.41
C ASP A 258 -8.49 6.04 21.21
N GLU A 259 -8.49 5.48 19.99
CA GLU A 259 -8.96 6.19 18.79
C GLU A 259 -10.45 6.51 18.88
N ARG A 260 -11.26 5.57 19.38
CA ARG A 260 -12.71 5.80 19.57
C ARG A 260 -12.99 6.78 20.71
N ARG A 261 -12.18 6.77 21.78
CA ARG A 261 -12.29 7.76 22.87
C ARG A 261 -11.94 9.17 22.40
N ALA A 262 -10.91 9.30 21.57
CA ALA A 262 -10.50 10.58 21.01
C ALA A 262 -11.48 11.07 19.92
N ALA A 263 -12.05 10.16 19.14
CA ALA A 263 -13.00 10.37 18.03
C ALA A 263 -12.48 11.26 16.88
N THR A 264 -11.33 11.93 17.02
CA THR A 264 -10.80 12.87 16.02
C THR A 264 -10.39 12.18 14.73
N ARG A 265 -9.79 10.99 14.83
CA ARG A 265 -9.24 10.23 13.69
C ARG A 265 -10.16 9.13 13.16
N ILE A 266 -11.36 8.98 13.70
CA ILE A 266 -12.37 8.05 13.19
C ILE A 266 -12.91 8.55 11.86
N VAL A 267 -12.85 7.72 10.82
CA VAL A 267 -13.38 8.00 9.49
C VAL A 267 -14.81 7.50 9.35
N PHE A 268 -15.06 6.25 9.79
CA PHE A 268 -16.35 5.57 9.70
C PHE A 268 -16.42 4.45 10.74
N GLU A 269 -17.61 4.17 11.28
CA GLU A 269 -17.86 3.03 12.17
C GLU A 269 -19.20 2.38 11.81
N ASN A 270 -19.24 1.06 11.77
CA ASN A 270 -20.47 0.28 11.69
C ASN A 270 -20.56 -0.75 12.84
N GLU A 271 -21.48 -1.72 12.72
CA GLU A 271 -21.76 -2.70 13.76
C GLU A 271 -20.59 -3.65 14.07
N ALA A 272 -19.60 -3.74 13.16
CA ALA A 272 -18.50 -4.70 13.28
C ALA A 272 -17.12 -4.12 13.00
N PHE A 273 -16.98 -3.00 12.29
CA PHE A 273 -15.69 -2.43 11.90
C PHE A 273 -15.56 -0.96 12.27
N VAL A 274 -14.30 -0.56 12.50
CA VAL A 274 -13.87 0.83 12.67
C VAL A 274 -12.88 1.15 11.56
N VAL A 275 -13.12 2.27 10.87
CA VAL A 275 -12.20 2.87 9.92
C VAL A 275 -11.61 4.12 10.54
N PHE A 276 -10.30 4.24 10.58
CA PHE A 276 -9.62 5.38 11.19
C PHE A 276 -8.29 5.69 10.51
N ALA A 277 -7.80 6.91 10.66
CA ALA A 277 -6.44 7.28 10.29
C ALA A 277 -5.51 7.03 11.50
N PRO A 278 -4.47 6.19 11.40
CA PRO A 278 -3.59 5.91 12.54
C PRO A 278 -2.93 7.19 13.09
N TYR A 279 -2.80 7.29 14.42
CA TYR A 279 -2.10 8.40 15.07
C TYR A 279 -0.72 8.72 14.46
N ALA A 280 0.03 7.68 14.07
CA ALA A 280 1.33 7.74 13.41
C ALA A 280 1.26 7.21 11.96
N ALA A 281 0.26 7.64 11.19
CA ALA A 281 0.13 7.32 9.76
C ALA A 281 1.38 7.74 8.96
N ARG A 282 1.92 6.82 8.16
CA ARG A 282 3.14 6.99 7.36
C ARG A 282 2.94 7.95 6.21
N THR A 283 1.79 7.89 5.55
CA THR A 283 1.48 8.70 4.37
C THR A 283 0.19 9.49 4.58
N PRO A 284 -0.01 10.61 3.84
CA PRO A 284 -1.29 11.30 3.82
C PRO A 284 -2.43 10.34 3.48
N PHE A 285 -3.54 10.44 4.22
CA PHE A 285 -4.74 9.62 4.01
C PHE A 285 -4.54 8.10 4.15
N GLU A 286 -3.47 7.65 4.82
CA GLU A 286 -3.41 6.27 5.27
C GLU A 286 -4.59 5.98 6.22
N THR A 287 -5.30 4.89 5.95
CA THR A 287 -6.48 4.47 6.71
C THR A 287 -6.42 2.99 7.02
N TRP A 288 -6.88 2.63 8.21
CA TRP A 288 -6.98 1.25 8.66
C TRP A 288 -8.44 0.86 8.82
N ILE A 289 -8.77 -0.39 8.47
CA ILE A 289 -10.08 -1.01 8.75
C ILE A 289 -9.82 -2.18 9.69
N MET A 290 -10.37 -2.12 10.90
CA MET A 290 -10.14 -3.13 11.93
C MET A 290 -11.46 -3.60 12.55
N PRO A 291 -11.64 -4.90 12.83
CA PRO A 291 -12.84 -5.37 13.51
C PRO A 291 -12.92 -4.84 14.93
N ARG A 292 -14.15 -4.67 15.40
CA ARG A 292 -14.45 -4.32 16.79
C ARG A 292 -14.29 -5.53 17.71
N ARG A 293 -14.54 -6.73 17.18
CA ARG A 293 -14.32 -8.01 17.88
C ARG A 293 -12.85 -8.40 17.72
N HIS A 294 -12.18 -8.60 18.86
CA HIS A 294 -10.81 -9.11 18.85
C HIS A 294 -10.74 -10.44 18.08
N THR A 295 -9.99 -10.42 16.98
CA THR A 295 -9.67 -11.60 16.18
C THR A 295 -8.28 -11.48 15.58
N ALA A 296 -7.42 -12.47 15.83
CA ALA A 296 -6.05 -12.43 15.34
C ALA A 296 -5.93 -12.76 13.84
N SER A 297 -6.83 -13.60 13.32
CA SER A 297 -6.77 -14.06 11.93
C SER A 297 -7.94 -13.53 11.09
N PHE A 298 -7.64 -13.05 9.88
CA PHE A 298 -8.63 -12.73 8.87
C PHE A 298 -9.46 -13.97 8.47
N GLY A 299 -8.87 -15.16 8.60
CA GLY A 299 -9.57 -16.43 8.40
C GLY A 299 -10.73 -16.65 9.38
N ASP A 300 -10.82 -15.91 10.49
CA ASP A 300 -11.87 -16.03 11.50
C ASP A 300 -12.99 -14.99 11.34
N LEU A 301 -13.03 -14.31 10.19
CA LEU A 301 -14.09 -13.36 9.84
C LEU A 301 -15.45 -14.07 9.79
N ASP A 302 -16.43 -13.52 10.52
CA ASP A 302 -17.80 -14.03 10.58
C ASP A 302 -18.54 -13.80 9.25
N PRO A 303 -18.95 -14.86 8.52
CA PRO A 303 -19.55 -14.70 7.20
C PRO A 303 -20.93 -14.04 7.19
N SER A 304 -21.64 -14.03 8.33
CA SER A 304 -23.02 -13.54 8.43
C SER A 304 -23.09 -12.08 8.85
N ARG A 305 -22.22 -11.66 9.77
CA ARG A 305 -22.23 -10.32 10.37
C ARG A 305 -21.04 -9.49 9.94
N GLU A 306 -19.83 -10.04 9.96
CA GLU A 306 -18.62 -9.25 9.69
C GLU A 306 -18.37 -9.09 8.19
N LYS A 307 -18.70 -10.08 7.37
CA LYS A 307 -18.55 -9.97 5.91
C LYS A 307 -19.30 -8.79 5.29
N PRO A 308 -20.63 -8.62 5.49
CA PRO A 308 -21.34 -7.47 4.94
C PRO A 308 -20.80 -6.13 5.48
N ALA A 309 -20.49 -6.08 6.78
CA ALA A 309 -19.94 -4.90 7.43
C ALA A 309 -18.55 -4.51 6.90
N PHE A 310 -17.68 -5.49 6.64
CA PHE A 310 -16.35 -5.25 6.07
C PHE A 310 -16.43 -4.79 4.63
N ALA A 311 -17.31 -5.42 3.83
CA ALA A 311 -17.58 -4.99 2.46
C ALA A 311 -18.05 -3.52 2.44
N GLU A 312 -18.93 -3.14 3.38
CA GLU A 312 -19.36 -1.76 3.57
C GLU A 312 -18.22 -0.80 3.86
N ALA A 313 -17.47 -1.06 4.93
CA ALA A 313 -16.35 -0.23 5.34
C ALA A 313 -15.32 -0.05 4.21
N LEU A 314 -14.96 -1.14 3.53
CA LEU A 314 -14.02 -1.11 2.40
C LEU A 314 -14.56 -0.26 1.25
N GLN A 315 -15.80 -0.51 0.82
CA GLN A 315 -16.38 0.21 -0.31
C GLN A 315 -16.53 1.71 -0.05
N LEU A 316 -17.00 2.10 1.13
CA LEU A 316 -17.14 3.52 1.50
C LEU A 316 -15.78 4.22 1.58
N THR A 317 -14.78 3.56 2.17
CA THR A 317 -13.41 4.09 2.24
C THR A 317 -12.83 4.32 0.85
N LEU A 318 -12.95 3.33 -0.04
CA LEU A 318 -12.47 3.42 -1.41
C LEU A 318 -13.20 4.51 -2.21
N ARG A 319 -14.52 4.62 -2.06
CA ARG A 319 -15.30 5.67 -2.73
C ARG A 319 -14.91 7.07 -2.24
N ALA A 320 -14.70 7.25 -0.94
CA ALA A 320 -14.27 8.52 -0.36
C ALA A 320 -12.90 8.97 -0.90
N LEU A 321 -11.97 8.02 -1.10
CA LEU A 321 -10.70 8.30 -1.76
C LEU A 321 -10.89 8.64 -3.25
N GLN A 322 -11.71 7.86 -3.96
CA GLN A 322 -11.97 8.06 -5.38
C GLN A 322 -12.55 9.46 -5.67
N GLU A 323 -13.61 9.84 -4.96
CA GLU A 323 -14.31 11.11 -5.18
C GLU A 323 -13.61 12.28 -4.50
N GLY A 324 -13.05 12.06 -3.30
CA GLY A 324 -12.41 13.10 -2.51
C GLY A 324 -11.03 13.50 -3.02
N LEU A 325 -10.26 12.55 -3.54
CA LEU A 325 -8.85 12.77 -3.92
C LEU A 325 -8.59 12.54 -5.41
N ASN A 326 -9.63 12.57 -6.25
CA ASN A 326 -9.55 12.40 -7.71
C ASN A 326 -8.94 11.06 -8.13
N ASP A 327 -9.36 9.97 -7.48
CA ASP A 327 -8.94 8.59 -7.74
C ASP A 327 -7.41 8.41 -7.71
N PRO A 328 -6.77 8.63 -6.55
CA PRO A 328 -5.33 8.51 -6.43
C PRO A 328 -4.91 7.04 -6.49
N PRO A 329 -3.70 6.72 -6.97
CA PRO A 329 -3.15 5.38 -6.82
C PRO A 329 -3.02 5.01 -5.33
N PHE A 330 -3.26 3.75 -4.98
CA PHE A 330 -3.14 3.26 -3.61
C PHE A 330 -2.80 1.77 -3.58
N ASN A 331 -2.26 1.33 -2.45
CA ASN A 331 -2.22 -0.08 -2.10
C ASN A 331 -3.15 -0.31 -0.90
N TYR A 332 -3.79 -1.47 -0.84
CA TYR A 332 -4.22 -2.01 0.46
C TYR A 332 -3.73 -3.43 0.62
N PHE A 333 -3.62 -3.86 1.86
CA PHE A 333 -3.26 -5.22 2.19
C PHE A 333 -3.83 -5.62 3.55
N ILE A 334 -4.12 -6.91 3.70
CA ILE A 334 -4.73 -7.47 4.91
C ILE A 334 -3.61 -8.09 5.77
N HIS A 335 -3.40 -7.49 6.94
CA HIS A 335 -2.55 -8.02 7.99
C HIS A 335 -3.35 -9.03 8.81
N SER A 336 -2.83 -10.25 8.92
CA SER A 336 -3.44 -11.35 9.65
C SER A 336 -2.35 -12.11 10.39
N ALA A 337 -2.67 -12.65 11.57
CA ALA A 337 -1.74 -13.49 12.31
C ALA A 337 -1.23 -14.65 11.44
N PRO A 338 0.05 -15.07 11.59
CA PRO A 338 0.58 -16.25 10.93
C PRO A 338 -0.25 -17.47 11.33
N ALA A 339 -0.45 -18.39 10.38
CA ALA A 339 -1.32 -19.55 10.58
C ALA A 339 -0.93 -20.41 11.81
N LYS A 340 0.33 -20.37 12.23
CA LYS A 340 0.90 -21.20 13.30
C LYS A 340 1.38 -20.43 14.52
N ALA A 341 1.31 -19.10 14.50
CA ALA A 341 1.84 -18.32 15.62
C ALA A 341 0.84 -18.33 16.78
N ASP A 342 1.34 -18.61 17.97
CA ASP A 342 0.58 -18.46 19.21
C ASP A 342 0.52 -16.97 19.62
N VAL A 343 -0.33 -16.23 18.92
CA VAL A 343 -0.53 -14.78 19.11
C VAL A 343 -2.00 -14.40 19.12
N ALA A 344 -2.88 -15.38 19.39
CA ALA A 344 -4.33 -15.20 19.36
C ALA A 344 -4.79 -14.06 20.27
N ASP A 345 -4.15 -13.86 21.44
CA ASP A 345 -4.50 -12.80 22.39
C ASP A 345 -3.71 -11.49 22.19
N ALA A 346 -2.59 -11.53 21.44
CA ALA A 346 -1.68 -10.40 21.27
C ALA A 346 -1.91 -9.64 19.96
N TYR A 347 -2.39 -10.34 18.92
CA TYR A 347 -2.51 -9.82 17.56
C TYR A 347 -3.97 -9.63 17.15
N HIS A 348 -4.23 -8.70 16.23
CA HIS A 348 -5.56 -8.40 15.71
C HIS A 348 -5.44 -8.11 14.21
N TRP A 349 -6.13 -8.88 13.38
CA TRP A 349 -6.11 -8.65 11.95
C TRP A 349 -6.73 -7.29 11.61
N HIS A 350 -6.21 -6.66 10.56
CA HIS A 350 -6.73 -5.40 10.04
C HIS A 350 -6.33 -5.25 8.58
N LEU A 351 -6.97 -4.32 7.87
CA LEU A 351 -6.55 -3.89 6.55
C LEU A 351 -5.89 -2.52 6.66
N GLU A 352 -4.70 -2.39 6.08
CA GLU A 352 -4.05 -1.09 5.90
C GLU A 352 -4.26 -0.62 4.46
N LEU A 353 -4.62 0.65 4.27
CA LEU A 353 -4.73 1.30 2.97
C LEU A 353 -3.78 2.49 2.92
N ILE A 354 -2.94 2.52 1.88
CA ILE A 354 -1.84 3.47 1.69
C ILE A 354 -1.95 4.18 0.34
N PRO A 355 -2.49 5.41 0.30
CA PRO A 355 -2.50 6.23 -0.90
C PRO A 355 -1.09 6.67 -1.31
N LYS A 356 -0.79 6.63 -2.61
CA LYS A 356 0.50 7.04 -3.20
C LYS A 356 0.47 8.50 -3.62
N LEU A 357 0.33 9.37 -2.63
CA LEU A 357 0.30 10.82 -2.79
C LEU A 357 1.68 11.47 -2.66
N SER A 358 2.67 10.70 -2.20
CA SER A 358 4.07 11.08 -2.10
C SER A 358 4.95 9.87 -2.39
N THR A 359 6.16 10.13 -2.90
CA THR A 359 7.14 9.10 -3.21
C THR A 359 8.14 9.01 -2.05
N ALA A 360 8.30 7.81 -1.49
CA ALA A 360 9.37 7.54 -0.53
C ALA A 360 10.73 7.78 -1.21
N ALA A 361 11.56 8.64 -0.61
CA ALA A 361 12.84 9.04 -1.18
C ALA A 361 13.99 8.60 -0.27
N GLY A 362 15.18 9.17 -0.47
CA GLY A 362 16.39 8.74 0.24
C GLY A 362 16.30 8.84 1.77
N PHE A 363 15.47 9.73 2.33
CA PHE A 363 15.27 9.80 3.78
C PHE A 363 14.46 8.60 4.27
N GLU A 364 13.29 8.34 3.67
CA GLU A 364 12.42 7.24 4.05
C GLU A 364 13.10 5.88 3.81
N LEU A 365 13.74 5.72 2.65
CA LEU A 365 14.46 4.49 2.28
C LEU A 365 15.72 4.29 3.14
N GLY A 366 16.42 5.35 3.51
CA GLY A 366 17.68 5.27 4.26
C GLY A 366 17.50 5.11 5.77
N THR A 367 16.38 5.59 6.33
CA THR A 367 16.15 5.59 7.79
C THR A 367 15.02 4.66 8.23
N GLY A 368 14.11 4.28 7.33
CA GLY A 368 12.86 3.61 7.67
C GLY A 368 11.82 4.53 8.33
N MET A 369 12.14 5.81 8.56
CA MET A 369 11.21 6.81 9.10
C MET A 369 10.42 7.47 7.97
N TRP A 370 9.14 7.71 8.22
CA TRP A 370 8.26 8.35 7.24
C TRP A 370 8.07 9.84 7.53
N ILE A 371 7.89 10.63 6.47
CA ILE A 371 7.49 12.03 6.57
C ILE A 371 6.07 12.16 6.03
N ASN A 372 5.12 12.46 6.92
CA ASN A 372 3.74 12.75 6.55
C ASN A 372 3.50 14.26 6.52
N VAL A 373 3.04 14.76 5.37
CA VAL A 373 2.80 16.20 5.17
C VAL A 373 1.37 16.62 5.51
N VAL A 374 0.50 15.68 5.89
CA VAL A 374 -0.88 15.94 6.33
C VAL A 374 -1.07 15.34 7.71
N LYS A 375 -1.71 16.08 8.63
CA LYS A 375 -2.03 15.51 9.94
C LYS A 375 -3.04 14.38 9.77
N PRO A 376 -2.88 13.23 10.46
CA PRO A 376 -3.86 12.15 10.41
C PRO A 376 -5.27 12.60 10.82
N GLU A 377 -5.38 13.58 11.73
CA GLU A 377 -6.64 14.21 12.11
C GLU A 377 -7.35 14.89 10.93
N ASP A 378 -6.61 15.62 10.09
CA ASP A 378 -7.15 16.34 8.93
C ASP A 378 -7.54 15.35 7.82
N SER A 379 -6.71 14.32 7.59
CA SER A 379 -7.05 13.23 6.67
C SER A 379 -8.35 12.52 7.08
N ALA A 380 -8.49 12.21 8.36
CA ALA A 380 -9.70 11.55 8.87
C ALA A 380 -10.94 12.44 8.75
N ALA A 381 -10.82 13.72 9.11
CA ALA A 381 -11.92 14.67 8.99
C ALA A 381 -12.40 14.82 7.55
N PHE A 382 -11.47 14.92 6.60
CA PHE A 382 -11.77 15.01 5.18
C PHE A 382 -12.51 13.76 4.67
N LEU A 383 -12.00 12.55 4.96
CA LEU A 383 -12.62 11.32 4.49
C LEU A 383 -13.99 11.09 5.13
N ARG A 384 -14.14 11.42 6.42
CA ARG A 384 -15.41 11.35 7.14
C ARG A 384 -16.48 12.24 6.49
N GLU A 385 -16.12 13.47 6.14
CA GLU A 385 -17.02 14.40 5.43
C GLU A 385 -17.45 13.83 4.06
N ARG A 386 -16.53 13.20 3.33
CA ARG A 386 -16.84 12.56 2.04
C ARG A 386 -17.81 11.39 2.19
N ILE A 387 -17.60 10.52 3.18
CA ILE A 387 -18.50 9.39 3.44
C ILE A 387 -19.91 9.89 3.82
N GLN A 388 -20.02 10.93 4.64
CA GLN A 388 -21.31 11.51 5.02
C GLN A 388 -22.08 12.06 3.82
N LYS A 389 -21.40 12.77 2.91
CA LYS A 389 -22.00 13.29 1.68
C LYS A 389 -22.51 12.20 0.73
N VAL A 390 -21.85 11.03 0.71
CA VAL A 390 -22.29 9.88 -0.09
C VAL A 390 -23.52 9.19 0.52
N ALA A 391 -23.68 9.26 1.84
CA ALA A 391 -24.78 8.61 2.55
C ALA A 391 -26.09 9.43 2.53
N GLU A 392 -26.01 10.74 2.26
CA GLU A 392 -27.18 11.59 2.09
C GLU A 392 -27.78 11.40 0.68
N PRO A 393 -29.06 11.01 0.55
CA PRO A 393 -29.72 10.96 -0.75
C PRO A 393 -29.86 12.39 -1.30
N ALA A 394 -29.46 12.58 -2.55
CA ALA A 394 -29.58 13.83 -3.30
C ALA A 394 -31.02 14.33 -3.43
#